data_AF-A0A5C3NXR1-F1
#
_entry.id   AF-A0A5C3NXR1-F1
#
_cell.length_a   1.000
_cell.length_b   1.000
_cell.length_c   1.000
_cell.angle_alpha   90.00
_cell.angle_beta   90.00
_cell.angle_gamma   90.00
#
_symmetry.space_group_name_H-M   'P 1'
#
loop_
_entity.id
_entity.type
_entity.pdbx_description
1 polymer ?
#
loop_
_entity_poly.entity_id
_entity_poly.type
_entity_poly.pdbx_seq_one_letter_code
_entity_poly.pdbx_strand_id
1 'polypeptide(L)'
;DVAVPAEVTAEITQILSNLVLGDNALRHSAEQAVDERLAHTPDLYLLAIAQFATSADTELMRSFSLVLLRRLLFRPANAQRVPLYDHLGSQAIQTLQRILLHSLLHEPAPVVR
;
A
#
# COMPACT_ATOMS: atom_id res chain seq x y z
N ASP A 1 7.50 -7.73 -14.23
CA ASP A 1 7.37 -6.55 -13.37
C ASP A 1 6.14 -5.75 -13.76
N VAL A 2 5.29 -5.39 -12.80
CA VAL A 2 4.30 -4.34 -13.06
C VAL A 2 5.03 -3.03 -12.82
N ALA A 3 5.30 -2.29 -13.89
CA ALA A 3 5.92 -0.99 -13.80
C ALA A 3 4.86 0.00 -13.27
N VAL A 4 4.84 0.20 -11.95
CA VAL A 4 4.14 1.35 -11.37
C VAL A 4 4.82 2.62 -11.92
N PRO A 5 4.07 3.60 -12.45
CA PRO A 5 4.65 4.84 -12.95
C PRO A 5 5.50 5.55 -11.89
N ALA A 6 6.55 6.24 -12.33
CA ALA A 6 7.47 6.93 -11.42
C ALA A 6 6.75 8.01 -10.61
N GLU A 7 5.76 8.66 -11.22
CA GLU A 7 4.94 9.70 -10.61
C GLU A 7 4.13 9.14 -9.44
N VAL A 8 3.51 7.96 -9.63
CA VAL A 8 2.76 7.26 -8.58
C VAL A 8 3.70 6.81 -7.46
N THR A 9 4.89 6.34 -7.81
CA THR A 9 5.90 5.93 -6.82
C THR A 9 6.34 7.10 -5.95
N ALA A 10 6.62 8.25 -6.55
CA ALA A 10 6.98 9.47 -5.83
C ALA A 10 5.83 9.95 -4.93
N GLU A 11 4.60 9.93 -5.46
CA GLU A 11 3.39 10.32 -4.72
C GLU A 11 3.17 9.42 -3.49
N ILE A 12 3.22 8.09 -3.66
CA ILE A 12 3.08 7.13 -2.56
C ILE A 12 4.17 7.33 -1.51
N THR A 13 5.42 7.55 -1.93
CA THR A 13 6.53 7.79 -1.00
C THR A 13 6.25 9.00 -0.11
N GLN A 14 5.73 10.09 -0.70
CA GLN A 14 5.36 11.28 0.06
C GLN A 14 4.18 11.03 1.00
N ILE A 15 3.13 10.36 0.52
CA ILE A 15 1.95 10.01 1.34
C ILE A 15 2.38 9.17 2.54
N LEU A 16 3.11 8.07 2.32
CA LEU A 16 3.52 7.16 3.39
C LEU A 16 4.43 7.87 4.40
N SER A 17 5.33 8.73 3.92
CA SER A 17 6.16 9.55 4.81
C SER A 17 5.28 10.43 5.70
N ASN A 18 4.31 11.15 5.13
CA ASN A 18 3.41 12.02 5.87
C ASN A 18 2.50 11.28 6.86
N LEU A 19 2.09 10.05 6.54
CA LEU A 19 1.26 9.24 7.45
C LEU A 19 2.02 8.80 8.71
N VAL A 20 3.33 8.66 8.61
CA VAL A 20 4.21 8.26 9.73
C VAL A 20 4.61 9.46 10.60
N LEU A 21 4.48 10.69 10.09
CA LEU A 21 4.82 11.90 10.85
C LEU A 21 3.84 12.16 12.01
N GLY A 22 4.34 12.75 13.09
CA GLY A 22 3.56 13.16 14.26
C GLY A 22 2.71 14.42 14.05
N ASP A 23 2.79 15.07 12.89
CA ASP A 23 1.96 16.22 12.55
C ASP A 23 0.57 15.76 12.11
N ASN A 24 -0.44 16.09 12.91
CA ASN A 24 -1.83 15.70 12.65
C ASN A 24 -2.40 16.28 11.35
N ALA A 25 -1.98 17.50 10.95
CA ALA A 25 -2.49 18.12 9.74
C ALA A 25 -1.95 17.42 8.48
N LEU A 26 -0.64 17.12 8.47
CA LEU A 26 -0.01 16.38 7.38
C LEU A 26 -0.56 14.95 7.29
N ARG A 27 -0.72 14.29 8.44
CA ARG A 27 -1.32 12.95 8.50
C ARG A 27 -2.75 12.95 7.96
N HIS A 28 -3.57 13.91 8.37
CA HIS A 28 -4.95 14.00 7.89
C HIS A 28 -5.02 14.26 6.38
N SER A 29 -4.16 15.14 5.86
CA SER A 29 -4.08 15.38 4.41
C SER A 29 -3.64 14.14 3.65
N ALA A 30 -2.69 13.37 4.19
CA ALA A 30 -2.25 12.11 3.58
C ALA A 30 -3.33 11.02 3.64
N GLU A 31 -4.08 10.92 4.73
CA GLU A 31 -5.25 10.02 4.84
C GLU A 31 -6.31 10.34 3.77
N GLN A 32 -6.63 11.63 3.58
CA GLN A 32 -7.56 12.06 2.53
C GLN A 32 -7.05 11.73 1.13
N ALA A 33 -5.75 11.93 0.86
CA ALA A 33 -5.15 11.58 -0.41
C ALA A 33 -5.25 10.08 -0.69
N VAL A 34 -4.97 9.21 0.30
CA VAL A 34 -5.16 7.76 0.15
C VAL A 34 -6.61 7.43 -0.22
N ASP A 35 -7.57 8.02 0.47
CA ASP A 35 -9.00 7.77 0.23
C ASP A 35 -9.44 8.18 -1.19
N GLU A 36 -9.01 9.36 -1.64
CA GLU A 36 -9.29 9.85 -2.99
C GLU A 36 -8.69 8.93 -4.06
N ARG A 37 -7.44 8.48 -3.88
CA ARG A 37 -6.76 7.62 -4.84
C ARG A 37 -7.35 6.23 -4.92
N LEU A 38 -7.73 5.65 -3.78
CA LEU A 38 -8.41 4.37 -3.73
C LEU A 38 -9.80 4.42 -4.35
N ALA A 39 -10.49 5.57 -4.32
CA ALA A 39 -11.78 5.73 -4.96
C ALA A 39 -11.71 5.69 -6.50
N HIS A 40 -10.58 6.10 -7.10
CA HIS A 40 -10.43 6.19 -8.55
C HIS A 40 -9.66 5.01 -9.15
N THR A 41 -8.53 4.61 -8.53
CA THR A 41 -7.59 3.63 -9.09
C THR A 41 -7.01 2.72 -7.99
N PRO A 42 -7.83 1.91 -7.31
CA PRO A 42 -7.39 1.14 -6.15
C PRO A 42 -6.28 0.15 -6.48
N ASP A 43 -6.40 -0.60 -7.59
CA ASP A 43 -5.45 -1.62 -8.00
C ASP A 43 -4.02 -1.07 -8.11
N LEU A 44 -3.87 0.07 -8.78
CA LEU A 44 -2.57 0.71 -9.01
C LEU A 44 -1.93 1.16 -7.70
N TYR A 45 -2.70 1.79 -6.81
CA TYR A 45 -2.19 2.28 -5.53
C TYR A 45 -1.84 1.15 -4.57
N LEU A 46 -2.63 0.08 -4.52
CA LEU A 46 -2.31 -1.08 -3.69
C LEU A 46 -1.04 -1.79 -4.17
N LEU A 47 -0.87 -1.92 -5.49
CA LEU A 47 0.35 -2.48 -6.08
C LEU A 47 1.56 -1.60 -5.79
N ALA A 48 1.41 -0.28 -5.86
CA ALA A 48 2.46 0.67 -5.53
C ALA A 48 2.86 0.62 -4.05
N ILE A 49 1.91 0.48 -3.12
CA ILE A 49 2.20 0.29 -1.68
C ILE A 49 2.95 -1.04 -1.47
N ALA A 50 2.49 -2.12 -2.11
CA ALA A 50 3.16 -3.43 -2.02
C ALA A 50 4.59 -3.36 -2.55
N GLN A 51 4.81 -2.68 -3.68
CA GLN A 51 6.13 -2.50 -4.26
C GLN A 51 7.02 -1.64 -3.36
N PHE A 52 6.51 -0.53 -2.84
CA PHE A 52 7.23 0.31 -1.89
C PHE A 52 7.69 -0.49 -0.66
N ALA A 53 6.83 -1.36 -0.12
CA ALA A 53 7.17 -2.21 1.01
C ALA A 53 8.37 -3.15 0.75
N THR A 54 8.66 -3.48 -0.51
CA THR A 54 9.84 -4.30 -0.88
C THR A 54 11.13 -3.50 -1.00
N SER A 55 11.05 -2.20 -1.30
CA SER A 55 12.20 -1.35 -1.58
C SER A 55 12.49 -0.29 -0.52
N ALA A 56 11.61 -0.12 0.48
CA ALA A 56 11.79 0.92 1.50
C ALA A 56 13.02 0.64 2.37
N ASP A 57 13.83 1.67 2.60
CA ASP A 57 15.13 1.55 3.27
C ASP A 57 15.01 1.11 4.73
N THR A 58 13.97 1.57 5.42
CA THR A 58 13.82 1.35 6.87
C THR A 58 12.81 0.25 7.17
N GLU A 59 13.11 -0.54 8.21
CA GLU A 59 12.21 -1.56 8.76
C GLU A 59 10.84 -0.98 9.14
N LEU A 60 10.84 0.24 9.68
CA LEU A 60 9.63 0.98 10.04
C LEU A 60 8.74 1.19 8.81
N MET A 61 9.31 1.69 7.70
CA MET A 61 8.53 1.99 6.49
C MET A 61 8.04 0.71 5.82
N ARG A 62 8.83 -0.37 5.80
CA ARG A 62 8.38 -1.68 5.29
C ARG A 62 7.21 -2.24 6.12
N SER A 63 7.37 -2.27 7.45
CA SER A 63 6.32 -2.72 8.38
C SER A 63 5.04 -1.88 8.24
N PHE A 64 5.19 -0.56 8.26
CA PHE A 64 4.08 0.38 8.15
C PHE A 64 3.30 0.16 6.86
N SER A 65 4.01 0.05 5.73
CA SER A 65 3.41 -0.14 4.41
C SER A 65 2.65 -1.46 4.30
N LEU A 66 3.19 -2.55 4.85
CA LEU A 66 2.50 -3.86 4.87
C LEU A 66 1.26 -3.85 5.78
N VAL A 67 1.35 -3.22 6.96
CA VAL A 67 0.21 -3.07 7.86
C VAL A 67 -0.89 -2.21 7.21
N LEU A 68 -0.51 -1.11 6.57
CA LEU A 68 -1.44 -0.25 5.85
C LEU A 68 -2.08 -1.01 4.69
N LEU A 69 -1.28 -1.68 3.86
CA LEU A 69 -1.77 -2.49 2.74
C LEU A 69 -2.81 -3.51 3.21
N ARG A 70 -2.52 -4.27 4.28
CA ARG A 70 -3.47 -5.22 4.85
C ARG A 70 -4.77 -4.53 5.27
N ARG A 71 -4.69 -3.39 5.97
CA ARG A 71 -5.87 -2.64 6.40
C ARG A 71 -6.72 -2.19 5.21
N LEU A 72 -6.07 -1.72 4.13
CA LEU A 72 -6.76 -1.25 2.93
C LEU A 72 -7.42 -2.40 2.16
N LEU A 73 -6.74 -3.53 1.99
CA LEU A 73 -7.28 -4.71 1.31
C LEU A 73 -8.56 -5.23 1.97
N PHE A 74 -8.62 -5.18 3.30
CA PHE A 74 -9.77 -5.64 4.09
C PHE A 74 -10.67 -4.50 4.56
N ARG A 75 -10.47 -3.28 4.07
CA ARG A 75 -11.37 -2.16 4.34
C ARG A 75 -12.71 -2.42 3.62
N PRO A 76 -13.86 -2.24 4.30
CA PRO A 76 -15.14 -2.28 3.64
C PRO A 76 -15.24 -1.12 2.63
N ALA A 77 -15.33 -1.45 1.35
CA ALA A 77 -15.34 -0.45 0.28
C ALA A 77 -16.75 0.12 -0.01
N ASN A 78 -17.80 -0.58 0.41
CA ASN A 78 -19.18 -0.24 0.11
C ASN A 78 -20.13 -0.48 1.31
N ALA A 79 -21.38 -0.03 1.17
CA ALA A 79 -22.42 -0.26 2.18
C ALA A 79 -22.69 -1.75 2.46
N GLN A 80 -22.33 -2.63 1.52
CA GLN A 80 -22.42 -4.09 1.64
C GLN A 80 -21.22 -4.70 2.41
N ARG A 81 -20.27 -3.86 2.87
CA ARG A 81 -19.08 -4.24 3.64
C ARG A 81 -18.18 -5.25 2.92
N VAL A 82 -18.22 -5.27 1.60
CA VAL A 82 -17.35 -6.14 0.80
C VAL A 82 -15.91 -5.57 0.85
N PRO A 83 -14.91 -6.38 1.20
CA PRO A 83 -13.50 -5.98 1.20
C PRO A 83 -13.05 -5.42 -0.15
N LEU A 84 -12.13 -4.44 -0.12
CA LEU A 84 -11.50 -3.92 -1.34
C LEU A 84 -10.83 -5.03 -2.16
N TYR A 85 -10.25 -6.03 -1.47
CA TYR A 85 -9.63 -7.21 -2.08
C TYR A 85 -10.55 -7.94 -3.07
N ASP A 86 -11.84 -8.06 -2.76
CA ASP A 86 -12.79 -8.81 -3.60
C ASP A 86 -13.18 -8.04 -4.87
N HIS A 87 -12.85 -6.74 -4.95
CA HIS A 87 -13.09 -5.92 -6.12
C HIS A 87 -11.88 -5.83 -7.06
N LEU A 88 -10.72 -6.33 -6.64
CA LEU A 88 -9.49 -6.23 -7.43
C LEU A 88 -9.55 -7.15 -8.65
N GLY A 89 -8.98 -6.68 -9.77
CA GLY A 89 -8.82 -7.52 -10.95
C GLY A 89 -7.93 -8.73 -10.67
N SER A 90 -8.18 -9.85 -11.35
CA SER A 90 -7.39 -11.08 -11.19
C SER A 90 -5.88 -10.88 -11.41
N GLN A 91 -5.51 -10.01 -12.35
CA GLN A 91 -4.12 -9.64 -12.61
C GLN A 91 -3.48 -8.85 -11.46
N ALA A 92 -4.24 -7.96 -10.81
CA ALA A 92 -3.77 -7.21 -9.66
C ALA A 92 -3.55 -8.15 -8.47
N ILE A 93 -4.46 -9.10 -8.23
CA ILE A 93 -4.33 -10.12 -7.19
C ILE A 93 -3.08 -10.99 -7.42
N GLN A 94 -2.88 -11.51 -8.63
CA GLN A 94 -1.70 -12.33 -8.94
C GLN A 94 -0.39 -11.54 -8.77
N THR A 95 -0.40 -10.25 -9.09
CA THR A 95 0.78 -9.39 -8.91
C THR A 95 1.03 -9.10 -7.44
N LEU A 96 0.01 -8.76 -6.67
CA LEU A 96 0.10 -8.58 -5.21
C LEU A 96 0.67 -9.84 -4.55
N GLN A 97 0.16 -11.01 -4.89
CA GLN A 97 0.65 -12.29 -4.36
C GLN A 97 2.14 -12.49 -4.66
N ARG A 98 2.59 -12.22 -5.89
CA ARG A 98 4.02 -12.33 -6.25
C ARG A 98 4.89 -11.36 -5.47
N ILE A 99 4.48 -10.10 -5.35
CA ILE A 99 5.23 -9.07 -4.60
C ILE A 99 5.32 -9.44 -3.12
N LEU A 100 4.19 -9.84 -2.51
CA LEU A 100 4.13 -10.20 -1.09
C LEU A 100 4.93 -11.46 -0.77
N LEU A 101 4.87 -12.49 -1.62
CA LEU A 101 5.70 -13.67 -1.47
C LEU A 101 7.19 -13.35 -1.63
N HIS A 102 7.55 -12.49 -2.59
CA HIS A 102 8.92 -12.03 -2.74
C HIS A 102 9.40 -11.29 -1.49
N SER A 103 8.59 -10.36 -0.99
CA SER A 103 8.82 -9.61 0.26
C SER A 103 9.07 -10.56 1.43
N LEU A 104 8.17 -11.51 1.66
CA LEU A 104 8.27 -12.49 2.75
C LEU A 104 9.56 -13.32 2.70
N LEU A 105 9.95 -13.76 1.50
CA LEU A 105 11.14 -14.60 1.30
C LEU A 105 12.46 -13.84 1.46
N HIS A 106 12.48 -12.54 1.16
CA HIS A 106 13.72 -11.73 1.13
C HIS A 106 13.81 -10.73 2.28
N GLU A 107 12.77 -10.58 3.09
CA GLU A 107 12.78 -9.65 4.21
C GLU A 107 13.81 -10.08 5.27
N PRO A 108 14.83 -9.25 5.57
CA PRO A 108 15.83 -9.57 6.58
C PRO A 108 15.29 -9.50 8.01
N ALA A 109 14.35 -8.59 8.30
CA ALA A 109 13.88 -8.33 9.65
C ALA A 109 12.75 -9.31 10.07
N PRO A 110 12.91 -10.11 11.12
CA PRO A 110 11.88 -11.05 11.57
C PRO A 110 10.57 -10.40 12.00
N VAL A 111 10.58 -9.11 12.36
CA VAL A 111 9.38 -8.39 12.81
C VAL A 111 8.51 -7.90 11.66
N VAL A 112 9.08 -7.78 10.46
CA VAL A 112 8.38 -7.38 9.23
C VAL A 112 7.77 -8.61 8.53
N ARG A 113 8.41 -9.77 8.70
CA ARG A 113 8.02 -11.07 8.12
C ARG A 113 6.78 -11.66 8.79
#